data_AF-A0A0L0C9P0-F1
#
_entry.id   AF-A0A0L0C9P0-F1
#
_cell.length_a   1.000
_cell.length_b   1.000
_cell.length_c   1.000
_cell.angle_alpha   90.00
_cell.angle_beta   90.00
_cell.angle_gamma   90.00
#
_symmetry.space_group_name_H-M   'P 1'
#
loop_
_entity.id
_entity.type
_entity.pdbx_description
1 polymer ?
#
loop_
_entity_poly.entity_id
_entity_poly.type
_entity_poly.pdbx_seq_one_letter_code
_entity_poly.pdbx_strand_id
1 'polypeptide(L)'
;MNSLSDYLRNYLIVTNSSDYLPQLYKLCLEKVKNGRVIVIITSQLYDFSNLLLELDINKDLLKNLIIMYYQTIDEISRKLLLLHSWSLLPSLVAVDLSQLLIAQSAASLSTASIMQKVTLCTVSLLTYLQSIAAQLPKCLDDGHILCMSTGLLILRSDVENFGNTQIQTLKDLYFYKTEMYDEFADVAYKIEEIW
;
A
#
# COMPACT_ATOMS: atom_id res chain seq x y z
N MET A 1 -2.97 -1.24 28.77
CA MET A 1 -1.51 -1.36 28.62
C MET A 1 -1.25 -1.51 27.13
N ASN A 2 -0.94 -0.39 26.48
CA ASN A 2 -0.54 -0.29 25.08
C ASN A 2 0.98 -0.44 25.05
N SER A 3 1.56 -1.28 24.19
CA SER A 3 2.97 -1.09 23.78
C SER A 3 3.52 -2.20 22.85
N LEU A 4 2.91 -2.51 21.70
CA LEU A 4 3.61 -3.33 20.68
C LEU A 4 3.23 -3.03 19.22
N SER A 5 2.00 -2.57 18.94
CA SER A 5 1.49 -2.41 17.57
C SER A 5 1.77 -1.04 16.91
N ASP A 6 2.51 -0.13 17.54
CA ASP A 6 2.67 1.26 17.07
C ASP A 6 3.80 1.44 16.04
N TYR A 7 4.58 0.37 15.78
CA TYR A 7 5.81 0.43 15.00
C TYR A 7 5.76 -0.32 13.67
N LEU A 8 4.64 -0.96 13.35
CA LEU A 8 4.45 -1.71 12.12
C LEU A 8 3.76 -0.85 11.08
N ARG A 9 4.44 -0.69 9.95
CA ARG A 9 3.98 0.15 8.84
C ARG A 9 3.88 -0.73 7.61
N ASN A 10 2.64 -0.92 7.17
CA ASN A 10 2.34 -1.70 5.99
C ASN A 10 2.13 -0.77 4.82
N TYR A 11 2.69 -1.16 3.68
CA TYR A 11 2.64 -0.36 2.48
C TYR A 11 2.15 -1.22 1.34
N LEU A 12 1.03 -0.83 0.73
CA LEU A 12 0.32 -1.63 -0.26
C LEU A 12 0.41 -0.95 -1.62
N ILE A 13 0.91 -1.64 -2.63
CA ILE A 13 0.69 -1.25 -4.03
C ILE A 13 -0.35 -2.19 -4.62
N VAL A 14 -1.46 -1.65 -5.10
CA VAL A 14 -2.59 -2.42 -5.61
C VAL A 14 -2.79 -2.14 -7.09
N THR A 15 -2.72 -3.18 -7.92
CA THR A 15 -2.81 -3.08 -9.38
C THR A 15 -4.16 -3.52 -9.98
N ASN A 16 -5.22 -3.58 -9.16
CA ASN A 16 -6.67 -3.62 -9.50
C ASN A 16 -7.45 -4.96 -9.36
N SER A 17 -8.64 -4.87 -8.75
CA SER A 17 -9.94 -5.28 -9.33
C SER A 17 -11.06 -4.46 -8.68
N SER A 18 -12.24 -4.33 -9.31
CA SER A 18 -13.45 -3.70 -8.74
C SER A 18 -13.84 -4.26 -7.38
N ASP A 19 -13.44 -5.49 -7.10
CA ASP A 19 -13.81 -6.24 -5.90
C ASP A 19 -12.77 -6.04 -4.78
N TYR A 20 -11.52 -5.77 -5.16
CA TYR A 20 -10.41 -5.55 -4.23
C TYR A 20 -10.44 -4.15 -3.62
N LEU A 21 -10.73 -3.12 -4.43
CA LEU A 21 -10.66 -1.71 -4.00
C LEU A 21 -11.60 -1.41 -2.80
N PRO A 22 -12.87 -1.87 -2.78
CA PRO A 22 -13.75 -1.68 -1.63
C PRO A 22 -13.23 -2.38 -0.37
N GLN A 23 -12.64 -3.57 -0.49
CA GLN A 23 -12.09 -4.31 0.64
C GLN A 23 -10.83 -3.65 1.21
N LEU A 24 -9.95 -3.13 0.35
CA LEU A 24 -8.80 -2.32 0.76
C LEU A 24 -9.24 -1.06 1.51
N TYR A 25 -10.25 -0.36 0.98
CA TYR A 25 -10.76 0.86 1.60
C TYR A 25 -11.49 0.57 2.91
N LYS A 26 -12.21 -0.55 3.00
CA LYS A 26 -12.77 -1.04 4.26
C LYS A 26 -11.67 -1.28 5.30
N LEU A 27 -10.61 -2.00 4.93
CA LEU A 27 -9.45 -2.23 5.80
C LEU A 27 -8.81 -0.92 6.27
N CYS A 28 -8.57 0.03 5.35
CA CYS A 28 -8.06 1.36 5.68
C CYS A 28 -8.95 2.07 6.72
N LEU A 29 -10.27 2.06 6.50
CA LEU A 29 -11.25 2.68 7.39
C LEU A 29 -11.35 2.00 8.76
N GLU A 30 -11.25 0.68 8.83
CA GLU A 30 -11.16 -0.06 10.10
C GLU A 30 -9.93 0.35 10.91
N LYS A 31 -8.78 0.58 10.24
CA LYS A 31 -7.59 1.09 10.93
C LYS A 31 -7.78 2.53 11.40
N VAL A 32 -8.44 3.39 10.61
CA VAL A 32 -8.82 4.75 11.04
C VAL A 32 -9.73 4.72 12.26
N LYS A 33 -10.70 3.81 12.32
CA LYS A 33 -11.58 3.60 13.48
C LYS A 33 -10.78 3.28 14.75
N ASN A 34 -9.63 2.64 14.62
CA ASN A 34 -8.70 2.34 15.71
C ASN A 34 -7.72 3.50 16.02
N GLY A 35 -7.97 4.70 15.50
CA GLY A 35 -7.17 5.90 15.78
C GLY A 35 -5.86 6.01 14.97
N ARG A 36 -5.69 5.18 13.92
CA ARG A 36 -4.46 5.15 13.12
C ARG A 36 -4.50 6.15 11.98
N VAL A 37 -3.33 6.73 11.68
CA VAL A 37 -3.14 7.61 10.53
C VAL A 37 -2.90 6.77 9.29
N ILE A 38 -3.78 6.91 8.30
CA ILE A 38 -3.80 6.13 7.06
C ILE A 38 -3.71 7.08 5.89
N VAL A 39 -2.81 6.79 4.94
CA VAL A 39 -2.67 7.54 3.70
C VAL A 39 -3.08 6.67 2.52
N ILE A 40 -3.94 7.19 1.64
CA ILE A 40 -4.29 6.58 0.37
C ILE A 40 -3.80 7.48 -0.76
N ILE A 41 -2.90 6.97 -1.59
CA ILE A 41 -2.42 7.61 -2.82
C ILE A 41 -3.18 6.97 -3.99
N THR A 42 -4.11 7.69 -4.60
CA THR A 42 -4.98 7.15 -5.66
C THR A 42 -5.17 8.18 -6.78
N SER A 43 -5.56 7.75 -7.98
CA SER A 43 -6.05 8.66 -9.03
C SER A 43 -7.58 8.75 -9.06
N GLN A 44 -8.28 8.04 -8.16
CA GLN A 44 -9.74 7.92 -8.14
C GLN A 44 -10.39 8.72 -7.03
N LEU A 45 -11.51 9.36 -7.37
CA LEU A 45 -12.50 9.75 -6.37
C LEU A 45 -13.29 8.49 -5.98
N TYR A 46 -13.30 8.17 -4.70
CA TYR A 46 -14.10 7.08 -4.16
C TYR A 46 -15.11 7.61 -3.16
N ASP A 47 -16.36 7.15 -3.28
CA ASP A 47 -17.41 7.48 -2.32
C ASP A 47 -17.37 6.51 -1.14
N PHE A 48 -16.87 6.99 -0.01
CA PHE A 48 -16.79 6.20 1.22
C PHE A 48 -18.13 6.14 1.98
N SER A 49 -19.19 6.83 1.55
CA SER A 49 -20.44 7.00 2.32
C SER A 49 -21.02 5.67 2.83
N ASN A 50 -21.07 4.64 1.98
CA ASN A 50 -21.59 3.32 2.36
C ASN A 50 -20.69 2.63 3.41
N LEU A 51 -19.37 2.68 3.23
CA LEU A 51 -18.42 2.07 4.17
C LEU A 51 -18.40 2.81 5.52
N LEU A 52 -18.55 4.13 5.50
CA LEU A 52 -18.63 4.95 6.71
C LEU A 52 -19.87 4.60 7.55
N LEU A 53 -20.99 4.34 6.89
CA LEU A 53 -22.23 3.89 7.53
C LEU A 53 -22.10 2.46 8.07
N GLU A 54 -21.53 1.54 7.29
CA GLU A 54 -21.32 0.14 7.69
C GLU A 54 -20.40 0.03 8.92
N LEU A 55 -19.32 0.81 8.95
CA LEU A 55 -18.30 0.71 9.99
C LEU A 55 -18.57 1.58 11.22
N ASP A 56 -19.61 2.41 11.21
CA ASP A 56 -19.97 3.35 12.29
C ASP A 56 -18.75 4.17 12.78
N ILE A 57 -18.11 4.87 11.83
CA ILE A 57 -16.88 5.63 12.11
C ILE A 57 -17.23 7.03 12.60
N ASN A 58 -16.69 7.37 13.77
CA ASN A 58 -16.76 8.74 14.28
C ASN A 58 -16.08 9.72 13.31
N LYS A 59 -16.78 10.79 12.94
CA LYS A 59 -16.28 11.85 12.04
C LYS A 59 -14.95 12.46 12.50
N ASP A 60 -14.68 12.52 13.80
CA ASP A 60 -13.41 13.03 14.30
C ASP A 60 -12.22 12.13 13.94
N LEU A 61 -12.44 10.81 13.87
CA LEU A 61 -11.41 9.86 13.46
C LEU A 61 -11.10 9.95 11.97
N LEU A 62 -12.04 10.43 11.14
CA LEU A 62 -11.80 10.61 9.70
C LEU A 62 -10.67 11.61 9.40
N LYS A 63 -10.30 12.47 10.35
CA LYS A 63 -9.13 13.34 10.25
C LYS A 63 -7.81 12.54 10.12
N ASN A 64 -7.81 11.28 10.53
CA ASN A 64 -6.69 10.37 10.39
C ASN A 64 -6.63 9.69 9.01
N LEU A 65 -7.65 9.85 8.16
CA LEU A 65 -7.63 9.41 6.77
C LEU A 65 -7.14 10.54 5.87
N ILE A 66 -6.06 10.32 5.14
CA ILE A 66 -5.49 11.29 4.23
C ILE A 66 -5.48 10.73 2.82
N ILE A 67 -6.13 11.43 1.89
CA ILE A 67 -6.20 11.03 0.48
C ILE A 67 -5.32 11.98 -0.33
N MET A 68 -4.35 11.42 -1.06
CA MET A 68 -3.44 12.14 -1.94
C MET A 68 -3.66 11.73 -3.39
N TYR A 69 -4.19 12.65 -4.20
CA TYR A 69 -4.48 12.36 -5.60
C TYR A 69 -3.24 12.44 -6.48
N TYR A 70 -3.05 11.47 -7.38
CA TYR A 70 -1.99 11.53 -8.39
C TYR A 70 -2.54 11.46 -9.82
N GLN A 71 -1.84 12.09 -10.76
CA GLN A 71 -2.12 12.00 -12.19
C GLN A 71 -1.06 11.19 -12.95
N THR A 72 0.16 11.16 -12.42
CA THR A 72 1.31 10.47 -13.04
C THR A 72 2.04 9.61 -12.01
N ILE A 73 2.81 8.62 -12.47
CA ILE A 73 3.61 7.74 -11.61
C ILE A 73 4.69 8.53 -10.86
N ASP A 74 5.31 9.52 -11.51
CA ASP A 74 6.36 10.35 -10.90
C ASP A 74 5.85 11.12 -9.66
N GLU A 75 4.57 11.48 -9.66
CA GLU A 75 3.96 12.11 -8.50
C GLU A 75 3.83 11.18 -7.30
N ILE A 76 3.71 9.86 -7.51
CA ILE A 76 3.66 8.88 -6.42
C ILE A 76 5.00 8.90 -5.68
N SER A 77 6.12 8.86 -6.40
CA SER A 77 7.45 8.94 -5.82
C SER A 77 7.64 10.23 -5.01
N ARG A 78 7.19 11.37 -5.54
CA ARG A 78 7.23 12.66 -4.82
C ARG A 78 6.37 12.65 -3.55
N LYS A 79 5.18 12.05 -3.59
CA LYS A 79 4.29 11.91 -2.42
C LYS A 79 4.91 11.01 -1.35
N LEU A 80 5.50 9.88 -1.73
CA LEU A 80 6.20 9.01 -0.79
C LEU A 80 7.40 9.72 -0.13
N LEU A 81 8.17 10.49 -0.90
CA LEU A 81 9.24 11.34 -0.36
C LEU A 81 8.72 12.42 0.60
N LEU A 82 7.56 13.01 0.31
CA LEU A 82 6.91 13.96 1.21
C LEU A 82 6.49 13.30 2.52
N LEU A 83 5.93 12.09 2.47
CA LEU A 83 5.52 11.36 3.68
C LEU A 83 6.72 11.07 4.59
N HIS A 84 7.91 10.85 4.03
CA HIS A 84 9.13 10.64 4.80
C HIS A 84 9.58 11.86 5.63
N SER A 85 9.16 13.07 5.27
CA SER A 85 9.50 14.29 6.02
C SER A 85 8.48 14.64 7.12
N TRP A 86 7.42 13.84 7.28
CA TRP A 86 6.39 14.10 8.28
C TRP A 86 6.88 13.77 9.68
N SER A 87 6.48 14.60 10.64
CA SER A 87 6.75 14.37 12.07
C SER A 87 6.01 13.14 12.61
N LEU A 88 4.79 12.92 12.13
CA LEU A 88 4.00 11.74 12.42
C LEU A 88 3.85 10.91 11.14
N LEU A 89 4.51 9.76 11.14
CA LEU A 89 4.53 8.86 9.99
C LEU A 89 3.26 8.00 9.98
N PRO A 90 2.65 7.76 8.81
CA PRO A 90 1.42 6.98 8.72
C PRO A 90 1.66 5.51 9.10
N SER A 91 0.63 4.88 9.68
CA SER A 91 0.61 3.45 10.01
C SER A 91 0.39 2.59 8.76
N LEU A 92 -0.28 3.13 7.74
CA LEU A 92 -0.52 2.47 6.47
C LEU A 92 -0.43 3.49 5.33
N VAL A 93 0.25 3.12 4.25
CA VAL A 93 0.15 3.85 2.99
C VAL A 93 -0.30 2.88 1.89
N ALA A 94 -1.49 3.11 1.36
CA ALA A 94 -2.01 2.36 0.22
C ALA A 94 -1.82 3.19 -1.05
N VAL A 95 -1.14 2.64 -2.04
CA VAL A 95 -0.97 3.18 -3.39
C VAL A 95 -1.84 2.38 -4.34
N ASP A 96 -2.91 3.01 -4.79
CA ASP A 96 -3.84 2.43 -5.75
C ASP A 96 -3.42 2.80 -7.18
N LEU A 97 -3.00 1.82 -7.98
CA LEU A 97 -2.60 1.97 -9.38
C LEU A 97 -3.72 1.60 -10.38
N SER A 98 -4.90 1.22 -9.90
CA SER A 98 -5.92 0.54 -10.70
C SER A 98 -6.37 1.29 -11.97
N GLN A 99 -6.75 2.56 -11.84
CA GLN A 99 -7.20 3.39 -12.97
C GLN A 99 -6.08 3.66 -13.97
N LEU A 100 -4.86 3.87 -13.49
CA LEU A 100 -3.73 4.15 -14.36
C LEU A 100 -3.43 2.94 -15.25
N LEU A 101 -3.65 1.73 -14.75
CA LEU A 101 -3.50 0.50 -15.52
C LEU A 101 -4.71 0.26 -16.46
N ILE A 102 -5.95 0.54 -16.03
CA ILE A 102 -7.16 0.45 -16.89
C ILE A 102 -7.14 1.45 -18.04
N ALA A 103 -6.90 2.74 -17.75
CA ALA A 103 -6.90 3.79 -18.76
C ALA A 103 -5.80 3.58 -19.81
N GLN A 104 -4.74 2.86 -19.44
CA GLN A 104 -3.62 2.56 -20.32
C GLN A 104 -3.80 1.26 -21.11
N SER A 105 -4.51 0.26 -20.58
CA SER A 105 -4.92 -0.92 -21.36
C SER A 105 -5.90 -0.54 -22.47
N ALA A 106 -6.79 0.44 -22.22
CA ALA A 106 -7.66 1.02 -23.23
C ALA A 106 -6.92 1.82 -24.34
N ALA A 107 -5.69 2.27 -24.06
CA ALA A 107 -4.88 3.10 -24.96
C ALA A 107 -3.80 2.32 -25.75
N SER A 108 -3.87 0.98 -25.81
CA SER A 108 -2.93 0.11 -26.55
C SER A 108 -1.46 0.23 -26.13
N LEU A 109 -1.19 0.41 -24.84
CA LEU A 109 0.17 0.32 -24.31
C LEU A 109 0.62 -1.13 -24.18
N SER A 110 1.88 -1.41 -24.54
CA SER A 110 2.46 -2.74 -24.40
C SER A 110 2.60 -3.13 -22.92
N THR A 111 2.49 -4.43 -22.63
CA THR A 111 2.72 -5.01 -21.30
C THR A 111 4.06 -4.56 -20.69
N ALA A 112 5.06 -4.25 -21.52
CA ALA A 112 6.36 -3.72 -21.09
C ALA A 112 6.25 -2.34 -20.42
N SER A 113 5.36 -1.45 -20.89
CA SER A 113 5.18 -0.13 -20.28
C SER A 113 4.45 -0.19 -18.94
N ILE A 114 3.46 -1.09 -18.83
CA ILE A 114 2.76 -1.39 -17.57
C ILE A 114 3.77 -1.89 -16.53
N MET A 115 4.61 -2.86 -16.92
CA MET A 115 5.67 -3.39 -16.08
C MET A 115 6.67 -2.33 -15.63
N GLN A 116 7.09 -1.45 -16.53
CA GLN A 116 8.00 -0.34 -16.18
C GLN A 116 7.39 0.55 -15.09
N LYS A 117 6.10 0.87 -15.19
CA LYS A 117 5.40 1.74 -14.23
C LYS A 117 5.24 1.08 -12.86
N VAL A 118 4.81 -0.18 -12.83
CA VAL A 118 4.74 -0.95 -11.58
C VAL A 118 6.13 -1.08 -10.93
N THR A 119 7.16 -1.30 -11.75
CA THR A 119 8.55 -1.34 -11.29
C THR A 119 8.97 -0.01 -10.66
N LEU A 120 8.70 1.12 -11.32
CA LEU A 120 9.03 2.45 -10.79
C LEU A 120 8.32 2.74 -9.47
N CYS A 121 7.03 2.38 -9.34
CA CYS A 121 6.30 2.47 -8.08
C CYS A 121 6.90 1.59 -6.99
N THR A 122 7.23 0.34 -7.34
CA THR A 122 7.83 -0.63 -6.41
C THR A 122 9.17 -0.12 -5.89
N VAL A 123 10.05 0.37 -6.77
CA VAL A 123 11.33 0.96 -6.39
C VAL A 123 11.14 2.19 -5.51
N SER A 124 10.19 3.06 -5.87
CA SER A 124 9.87 4.26 -5.07
C SER A 124 9.40 3.89 -3.68
N LEU A 125 8.57 2.84 -3.57
CA LEU A 125 8.11 2.33 -2.29
C LEU A 125 9.28 1.75 -1.50
N LEU A 126 10.08 0.87 -2.07
CA LEU A 126 11.23 0.27 -1.39
C LEU A 126 12.21 1.33 -0.88
N THR A 127 12.50 2.35 -1.69
CA THR A 127 13.36 3.48 -1.32
C THR A 127 12.79 4.21 -0.11
N TYR A 128 11.47 4.44 -0.12
CA TYR A 128 10.78 5.06 0.99
C TYR A 128 10.82 4.18 2.26
N LEU A 129 10.56 2.88 2.16
CA LEU A 129 10.68 1.93 3.29
C LEU A 129 12.08 1.92 3.88
N GLN A 130 13.11 1.88 3.05
CA GLN A 130 14.50 1.93 3.48
C GLN A 130 14.81 3.24 4.20
N SER A 131 14.30 4.36 3.68
CA SER A 131 14.51 5.67 4.29
C SER A 131 13.84 5.76 5.66
N ILE A 132 12.61 5.25 5.77
CA ILE A 132 11.87 5.14 7.03
C ILE A 132 12.60 4.25 8.03
N ALA A 133 13.06 3.07 7.60
CA ALA A 133 13.82 2.15 8.43
C ALA A 133 15.15 2.76 8.93
N ALA A 134 15.79 3.61 8.12
CA ALA A 134 17.01 4.31 8.50
C ALA A 134 16.77 5.45 9.51
N GLN A 135 15.60 6.09 9.49
CA GLN A 135 15.23 7.12 10.46
C GLN A 135 14.81 6.55 11.82
N LEU A 136 14.28 5.33 11.83
CA LEU A 136 13.80 4.69 13.06
C LEU A 136 15.00 4.22 13.89
N PRO A 137 15.02 4.49 15.21
CA PRO A 137 16.11 4.05 16.05
C PRO A 137 16.25 2.52 15.94
N LYS A 138 17.47 2.05 15.66
CA LYS A 138 17.80 0.63 15.69
C LYS A 138 17.60 0.15 17.13
N CYS A 139 16.44 -0.44 17.43
CA CYS A 139 16.22 -1.14 18.69
C CYS A 139 17.16 -2.34 18.69
N LEU A 140 18.26 -2.23 19.45
CA LEU A 140 19.20 -3.31 19.69
C LEU A 140 18.60 -4.30 20.70
N ASP A 141 18.97 -5.56 20.50
CA ASP A 141 18.59 -6.75 21.25
C ASP A 141 18.59 -6.53 22.78
N ASP A 142 17.39 -6.58 23.38
CA ASP A 142 17.12 -7.05 24.74
C ASP A 142 15.61 -7.34 24.90
N GLY A 143 15.04 -8.13 23.97
CA GLY A 143 13.74 -8.78 24.17
C GLY A 143 12.49 -7.97 23.78
N HIS A 144 12.40 -7.58 22.51
CA HIS A 144 11.22 -7.02 21.80
C HIS A 144 11.19 -5.49 21.67
N ILE A 145 11.56 -5.01 20.48
CA ILE A 145 10.67 -4.35 19.49
C ILE A 145 11.47 -4.29 18.20
N LEU A 146 11.06 -5.11 17.22
CA LEU A 146 11.64 -5.12 15.89
C LEU A 146 10.77 -4.20 15.04
N CYS A 147 11.26 -2.99 14.78
CA CYS A 147 10.55 -2.07 13.91
C CYS A 147 10.70 -2.56 12.45
N MET A 148 9.85 -3.49 12.05
CA MET A 148 9.78 -3.98 10.67
C MET A 148 8.86 -3.08 9.86
N SER A 149 9.41 -2.47 8.81
CA SER A 149 8.60 -1.88 7.73
C SER A 149 8.35 -2.97 6.70
N THR A 150 7.09 -3.34 6.46
CA THR A 150 6.73 -4.39 5.50
C THR A 150 6.12 -3.78 4.26
N GLY A 151 6.70 -4.07 3.10
CA GLY A 151 6.14 -3.75 1.80
C GLY A 151 5.34 -4.93 1.26
N LEU A 152 4.09 -4.69 0.88
CA LEU A 152 3.23 -5.64 0.20
C LEU A 152 2.93 -5.12 -1.21
N LEU A 153 3.34 -5.88 -2.21
CA LEU A 153 2.98 -5.63 -3.60
C LEU A 153 1.90 -6.63 -4.01
N ILE A 154 0.79 -6.12 -4.51
CA ILE A 154 -0.38 -6.93 -4.88
C ILE A 154 -0.62 -6.75 -6.37
N LEU A 155 -0.36 -7.84 -7.09
CA LEU A 155 -0.49 -7.93 -8.52
C LEU A 155 -1.66 -8.85 -8.86
N ARG A 156 -2.48 -8.48 -9.84
CA ARG A 156 -3.44 -9.39 -10.45
C ARG A 156 -2.70 -10.23 -11.48
N SER A 157 -2.82 -11.55 -11.38
CA SER A 157 -2.16 -12.54 -12.25
C SER A 157 -2.96 -12.88 -13.52
N ASP A 158 -3.98 -12.08 -13.87
CA ASP A 158 -4.74 -12.35 -15.09
C ASP A 158 -3.88 -12.11 -16.34
N VAL A 159 -4.10 -12.97 -17.33
CA VAL A 159 -3.29 -13.11 -18.55
C VAL A 159 -3.15 -11.80 -19.34
N GLU A 160 -4.04 -10.83 -19.10
CA GLU A 160 -4.06 -9.53 -19.78
C GLU A 160 -3.03 -8.52 -19.24
N ASN A 161 -2.61 -8.62 -17.97
CA ASN A 161 -1.77 -7.59 -17.34
C ASN A 161 -0.33 -8.04 -17.07
N PHE A 162 -0.14 -9.25 -16.53
CA PHE A 162 1.19 -9.76 -16.18
C PHE A 162 1.30 -11.26 -16.41
N GLY A 163 2.26 -11.68 -17.24
CA GLY A 163 2.62 -13.09 -17.37
C GLY A 163 3.46 -13.60 -16.19
N ASN A 164 3.44 -14.91 -15.93
CA ASN A 164 4.21 -15.54 -14.85
C ASN A 164 5.70 -15.16 -14.87
N THR A 165 6.33 -15.07 -16.04
CA THR A 165 7.74 -14.68 -16.19
C THR A 165 8.03 -13.24 -15.74
N GLN A 166 7.06 -12.33 -15.93
CA GLN A 166 7.18 -10.93 -15.53
C GLN A 166 7.04 -10.79 -14.01
N ILE A 167 6.09 -11.52 -13.41
CA ILE A 167 5.92 -11.60 -11.95
C ILE A 167 7.19 -12.17 -11.32
N GLN A 168 7.75 -13.25 -11.89
CA GLN A 168 8.99 -13.85 -11.41
C GLN A 168 10.18 -12.89 -11.51
N THR A 169 10.30 -12.14 -12.61
CA THR A 169 11.34 -11.11 -12.74
C THR A 169 11.23 -10.02 -11.67
N LEU A 170 10.01 -9.52 -11.39
CA LEU A 170 9.80 -8.53 -10.32
C LEU A 170 10.19 -9.09 -8.95
N LYS A 171 9.81 -10.34 -8.70
CA LYS A 171 10.15 -11.07 -7.47
C LYS A 171 11.66 -11.12 -7.27
N ASP A 172 12.38 -11.59 -8.27
CA ASP A 172 13.83 -11.81 -8.20
C ASP A 172 14.63 -10.51 -8.08
N LEU A 173 14.13 -9.41 -8.65
CA LEU A 173 14.81 -8.11 -8.61
C LEU A 173 14.58 -7.32 -7.31
N TYR A 174 13.36 -7.39 -6.75
CA TYR A 174 12.93 -6.41 -5.76
C TYR A 174 12.50 -7.01 -4.42
N PHE A 175 12.31 -8.33 -4.32
CA PHE A 175 11.75 -8.94 -3.13
C PHE A 175 12.55 -10.17 -2.65
N TYR A 176 13.09 -10.10 -1.44
CA TYR A 176 13.73 -11.23 -0.77
C TYR A 176 12.74 -11.90 0.19
N LYS A 177 12.48 -13.21 0.03
CA LYS A 177 11.43 -13.99 0.75
C LYS A 177 10.00 -13.47 0.49
N THR A 178 9.49 -13.76 -0.70
CA THR A 178 8.17 -13.32 -1.17
C THR A 178 7.12 -14.42 -0.97
N GLU A 179 6.04 -14.08 -0.27
CA GLU A 179 4.82 -14.88 -0.20
C GLU A 179 3.87 -14.41 -1.29
N MET A 180 3.23 -15.35 -1.99
CA MET A 180 2.20 -15.08 -2.99
C MET A 180 0.86 -15.48 -2.40
N TYR A 181 -0.13 -14.60 -2.52
CA TYR A 181 -1.48 -14.83 -2.04
C TYR A 181 -2.44 -14.79 -3.23
N ASP A 182 -3.29 -15.79 -3.32
CA ASP A 182 -4.29 -15.89 -4.39
C ASP A 182 -5.60 -15.19 -4.01
N GLU A 183 -5.89 -15.05 -2.70
CA GLU A 183 -7.10 -14.41 -2.18
C GLU A 183 -6.80 -13.16 -1.34
N PHE A 184 -7.70 -12.15 -1.39
CA PHE A 184 -7.58 -10.95 -0.53
C PHE A 184 -7.63 -11.32 0.95
N ALA A 185 -8.42 -12.33 1.34
CA ALA A 185 -8.56 -12.75 2.73
C ALA A 185 -7.20 -13.10 3.34
N ASP A 186 -6.32 -13.77 2.59
CA ASP A 186 -4.97 -14.11 3.02
C ASP A 186 -4.08 -12.86 3.15
N VAL A 187 -4.21 -11.92 2.22
CA VAL A 187 -3.52 -10.62 2.29
C VAL A 187 -3.99 -9.83 3.52
N ALA A 188 -5.29 -9.76 3.76
CA ALA A 188 -5.88 -9.05 4.89
C ALA A 188 -5.42 -9.67 6.21
N TYR A 189 -5.48 -11.00 6.31
CA TYR A 189 -4.92 -11.74 7.44
C TYR A 189 -3.45 -11.42 7.64
N LYS A 190 -2.66 -11.36 6.56
CA LYS A 190 -1.24 -11.00 6.67
C LYS A 190 -1.03 -9.58 7.16
N ILE A 191 -1.80 -8.63 6.66
CA ILE A 191 -1.77 -7.23 7.11
C ILE A 191 -2.13 -7.15 8.61
N GLU A 192 -3.05 -7.99 9.08
CA GLU A 192 -3.42 -8.11 10.49
C GLU A 192 -2.36 -8.82 11.35
N GLU A 193 -1.74 -9.90 10.87
CA GLU A 193 -0.68 -10.64 11.58
C GLU A 193 0.56 -9.75 11.81
N ILE A 194 0.82 -8.84 10.87
CA ILE A 194 1.89 -7.87 10.97
C ILE A 194 1.54 -6.74 11.96
N TRP A 195 0.37 -6.70 12.63
CA TRP A 195 -0.09 -5.60 13.50
C TRP A 195 -0.33 -6.04 14.94
#